data_AF-A0A366DWQ3-F1
#
_entry.id   AF-A0A366DWQ3-F1
#
_cell.length_a   1.000
_cell.length_b   1.000
_cell.length_c   1.000
_cell.angle_alpha   90.00
_cell.angle_beta   90.00
_cell.angle_gamma   90.00
#
_symmetry.space_group_name_H-M   'P 1'
#
loop_
_entity.id
_entity.type
_entity.pdbx_description
1 polymer ?
#
loop_
_entity_poly.entity_id
_entity_poly.type
_entity_poly.pdbx_seq_one_letter_code
_entity_poly.pdbx_strand_id
1 'polypeptide(L)'
;MSQSWDGQFDVVPAEVSDAGRFVQLTAQELVNGLRAIDADVDRLLRNWTGSSAAAYRAGWDETRKGAETVLESLATLAELLGVVADTHVEVDTQRASNTSSLDLP
;
A
#
# COMPACT_ATOMS: atom_id res chain seq x y z
N MET A 1 28.72 26.91 16.21
CA MET A 1 28.19 25.57 16.56
C MET A 1 27.08 25.26 15.57
N SER A 2 27.45 24.66 14.44
CA SER A 2 26.50 24.22 13.40
C SER A 2 26.23 22.74 13.62
N GLN A 3 25.00 22.37 13.97
CA GLN A 3 24.57 20.98 13.88
C GLN A 3 24.58 20.59 12.40
N SER A 4 25.61 19.87 12.00
CA SER A 4 25.60 19.11 10.76
C SER A 4 24.55 18.01 10.94
N TRP A 5 23.49 18.06 10.16
CA TRP A 5 22.64 16.90 9.99
C TRP A 5 23.52 15.76 9.45
N ASP A 6 23.68 14.70 10.22
CA ASP A 6 24.52 13.52 9.93
C ASP A 6 23.84 12.55 8.94
N GLY A 7 22.62 12.87 8.51
CA GLY A 7 21.90 12.11 7.49
C GLY A 7 21.47 10.72 7.95
N GLN A 8 21.48 10.45 9.26
CA GLN A 8 21.07 9.16 9.79
C GLN A 8 19.55 9.04 9.70
N PHE A 9 19.07 8.42 8.63
CA PHE A 9 17.70 7.97 8.47
C PHE A 9 17.52 6.73 9.35
N ASP A 10 17.03 6.93 10.58
CA ASP A 10 16.75 5.86 11.53
C ASP A 10 15.46 5.15 11.11
N VAL A 11 15.59 4.18 10.21
CA VAL A 11 14.50 3.29 9.84
C VAL A 11 14.35 2.29 10.97
N VAL A 12 13.21 2.32 11.65
CA VAL A 12 12.80 1.22 12.52
C VAL A 12 12.16 0.16 11.62
N PRO A 13 12.81 -0.98 11.34
CA PRO A 13 12.30 -1.94 10.35
C PRO A 13 10.92 -2.50 10.70
N ALA A 14 10.61 -2.57 12.01
CA ALA A 14 9.30 -2.96 12.51
C ALA A 14 8.19 -1.99 12.09
N GLU A 15 8.44 -0.67 12.14
CA GLU A 15 7.45 0.35 11.77
C GLU A 15 7.17 0.36 10.26
N VAL A 16 8.21 0.14 9.44
CA VAL A 16 8.05 0.00 7.98
C VAL A 16 7.28 -1.27 7.61
N SER A 17 7.58 -2.39 8.28
CA SER A 17 6.84 -3.64 8.09
C SER A 17 5.37 -3.50 8.50
N ASP A 18 5.10 -2.83 9.62
CA ASP A 18 3.74 -2.58 10.09
C ASP A 18 2.97 -1.63 9.18
N ALA A 19 3.63 -0.58 8.66
CA ALA A 19 3.05 0.30 7.65
C ALA A 19 2.71 -0.47 6.35
N GLY A 20 3.63 -1.32 5.87
CA GLY A 20 3.39 -2.17 4.70
C GLY A 20 2.18 -3.09 4.89
N ARG A 21 2.09 -3.74 6.05
CA ARG A 21 0.94 -4.60 6.40
C ARG A 21 -0.37 -3.81 6.50
N PHE A 22 -0.34 -2.63 7.12
CA PHE A 22 -1.51 -1.76 7.23
C PHE A 22 -2.03 -1.34 5.86
N VAL A 23 -1.13 -0.91 4.96
CA VAL A 23 -1.49 -0.53 3.59
C VAL A 23 -2.09 -1.73 2.83
N GLN A 24 -1.50 -2.91 2.97
CA GLN A 24 -2.01 -4.13 2.33
C GLN A 24 -3.43 -4.48 2.80
N LEU A 25 -3.67 -4.47 4.11
CA LEU A 25 -4.99 -4.77 4.69
C LEU A 25 -6.03 -3.74 4.23
N THR A 26 -5.68 -2.45 4.29
CA THR A 26 -6.55 -1.36 3.85
C THR A 26 -6.90 -1.50 2.36
N ALA A 27 -5.93 -1.81 1.51
CA ALA A 27 -6.17 -2.04 0.08
C ALA A 27 -7.12 -3.23 -0.14
N GLN A 28 -6.95 -4.32 0.61
CA GLN A 28 -7.81 -5.49 0.51
C GLN A 28 -9.26 -5.20 0.92
N GLU A 29 -9.47 -4.43 2.00
CA GLU A 29 -10.78 -3.99 2.44
C GLU A 29 -11.46 -3.11 1.39
N LEU A 30 -10.73 -2.16 0.81
CA LEU A 30 -11.23 -1.28 -0.24
C LEU A 30 -11.59 -2.05 -1.52
N VAL A 31 -10.79 -3.04 -1.94
CA VAL A 31 -11.11 -3.93 -3.08
C VAL A 31 -12.43 -4.66 -2.84
N ASN A 32 -12.61 -5.20 -1.63
CA ASN A 32 -13.83 -5.92 -1.27
C ASN A 32 -15.05 -4.97 -1.25
N GLY A 33 -14.89 -3.78 -0.69
CA GLY A 33 -15.91 -2.73 -0.70
C GLY A 33 -16.31 -2.31 -2.12
N LEU A 34 -15.32 -2.08 -3.00
CA LEU A 34 -15.58 -1.69 -4.39
C LEU A 34 -16.39 -2.75 -5.14
N ARG A 35 -16.04 -4.03 -4.98
CA ARG A 35 -16.79 -5.16 -5.58
C ARG A 35 -18.22 -5.25 -5.06
N ALA A 36 -18.45 -4.98 -3.77
CA ALA A 36 -19.78 -4.98 -3.19
C ALA A 36 -20.65 -3.87 -3.78
N ILE A 37 -20.09 -2.65 -3.90
CA ILE A 37 -20.80 -1.52 -4.51
C ILE A 37 -21.10 -1.79 -5.99
N ASP A 38 -20.14 -2.37 -6.73
CA ASP A 38 -20.33 -2.71 -8.15
C ASP A 38 -21.53 -3.66 -8.34
N ALA A 39 -21.63 -4.70 -7.50
CA ALA A 39 -22.77 -5.62 -7.51
C ALA A 39 -24.11 -4.93 -7.17
N ASP A 40 -24.09 -3.96 -6.25
CA ASP A 40 -25.27 -3.17 -5.90
C ASP A 40 -25.69 -2.21 -7.02
N VAL A 41 -24.73 -1.58 -7.70
CA VAL A 41 -24.97 -0.72 -8.86
C VAL A 41 -25.55 -1.53 -10.02
N ASP A 42 -24.99 -2.71 -10.30
CA ASP A 42 -25.55 -3.62 -11.29
C ASP A 42 -26.99 -4.02 -10.95
N ARG A 43 -27.26 -4.32 -9.69
CA ARG A 43 -28.61 -4.64 -9.22
C ARG A 43 -29.57 -3.47 -9.39
N LEU A 44 -29.15 -2.25 -9.06
CA LEU A 44 -29.93 -1.03 -9.23
C LEU A 44 -30.28 -0.80 -10.71
N LEU A 45 -29.29 -0.90 -11.58
CA LEU A 45 -29.42 -0.58 -13.00
C LEU A 45 -30.09 -1.67 -13.84
N ARG A 46 -30.44 -2.83 -13.24
CA ARG A 46 -31.33 -3.82 -13.87
C ARG A 46 -32.77 -3.32 -14.00
N ASN A 47 -33.25 -2.57 -13.01
CA ASN A 47 -34.64 -2.10 -12.96
C ASN A 47 -34.76 -0.60 -13.23
N TRP A 48 -33.69 0.16 -13.00
CA TRP A 48 -33.65 1.58 -13.30
C TRP A 48 -33.12 1.82 -14.71
N THR A 49 -33.96 2.39 -15.57
CA THR A 49 -33.66 2.64 -16.98
C THR A 49 -33.87 4.11 -17.35
N GLY A 50 -33.46 4.48 -18.57
CA GLY A 50 -33.57 5.84 -19.09
C GLY A 50 -32.27 6.65 -18.99
N SER A 51 -32.34 7.93 -19.37
CA SER A 51 -31.17 8.82 -19.49
C SER A 51 -30.43 8.99 -18.16
N SER A 52 -31.15 9.12 -17.05
CA SER A 52 -30.53 9.24 -15.72
C SER A 52 -29.77 7.98 -15.30
N ALA A 53 -30.30 6.79 -15.61
CA ALA A 53 -29.62 5.53 -15.34
C ALA A 53 -28.34 5.37 -16.19
N ALA A 54 -28.37 5.82 -17.44
CA ALA A 54 -27.19 5.84 -18.31
C ALA A 54 -26.11 6.81 -17.79
N ALA A 55 -26.49 8.02 -17.39
CA ALA A 55 -25.58 8.99 -16.81
C ALA A 55 -24.97 8.50 -15.49
N TYR A 56 -25.78 7.86 -14.64
CA TYR A 56 -25.30 7.23 -13.41
C TYR A 56 -24.30 6.10 -13.70
N ARG A 57 -24.59 5.21 -14.65
CA ARG A 57 -23.65 4.14 -15.05
C ARG A 57 -22.31 4.72 -15.51
N ALA A 58 -22.33 5.73 -16.37
CA ALA A 58 -21.11 6.37 -16.85
C ALA A 58 -20.28 6.99 -15.70
N GLY A 59 -20.94 7.69 -14.76
CA GLY A 59 -20.28 8.23 -13.57
C GLY A 59 -19.73 7.15 -12.64
N TRP A 60 -20.45 6.04 -12.50
CA TRP A 60 -19.99 4.88 -11.73
C TRP A 60 -18.76 4.22 -12.37
N ASP A 61 -18.77 4.01 -13.69
CA ASP A 61 -17.65 3.40 -14.40
C ASP A 61 -16.37 4.23 -14.25
N GLU A 62 -16.47 5.56 -14.35
CA GLU A 62 -15.34 6.47 -14.10
C GLU A 62 -14.84 6.39 -12.65
N THR A 63 -15.78 6.36 -11.69
CA THR A 63 -15.45 6.24 -10.26
C THR A 63 -14.75 4.91 -9.96
N ARG A 64 -15.27 3.80 -10.50
CA ARG A 64 -14.69 2.46 -10.34
C ARG A 64 -13.26 2.42 -10.88
N LYS A 65 -13.03 2.96 -12.07
CA LYS A 65 -11.70 3.02 -12.68
C LYS A 65 -10.71 3.86 -11.84
N GLY A 66 -11.16 5.00 -11.33
CA GLY A 66 -10.36 5.82 -10.42
C GLY A 66 -10.00 5.07 -9.13
N ALA A 67 -10.97 4.36 -8.54
CA ALA A 67 -10.75 3.54 -7.36
C ALA A 67 -9.76 2.39 -7.62
N GLU A 68 -9.87 1.69 -8.75
CA GLU A 68 -8.91 0.65 -9.17
C GLU A 68 -7.47 1.20 -9.25
N THR A 69 -7.30 2.39 -9.82
CA THR A 69 -5.98 3.06 -9.90
C THR A 69 -5.37 3.34 -8.52
N VAL A 70 -6.19 3.80 -7.56
CA VAL A 70 -5.74 4.04 -6.19
C VAL A 70 -5.35 2.72 -5.52
N LEU A 71 -6.11 1.65 -5.74
CA LEU A 71 -5.86 0.34 -5.14
C LEU A 71 -4.57 -0.31 -5.66
N GLU A 72 -4.30 -0.20 -6.96
CA GLU A 72 -3.02 -0.61 -7.56
C GLU A 72 -1.83 0.17 -6.97
N SER A 73 -2.03 1.47 -6.74
CA SER A 73 -1.01 2.33 -6.12
C SER A 73 -0.74 1.90 -4.66
N LEU A 74 -1.78 1.58 -3.89
CA LEU A 74 -1.64 1.07 -2.52
C LEU A 74 -0.94 -0.29 -2.49
N ALA A 75 -1.28 -1.20 -3.42
CA ALA A 75 -0.59 -2.48 -3.54
C ALA A 75 0.91 -2.31 -3.83
N THR A 76 1.24 -1.40 -4.76
CA THR A 76 2.63 -1.04 -5.10
C THR A 76 3.38 -0.48 -3.87
N LEU A 77 2.73 0.41 -3.11
CA LEU A 77 3.32 0.96 -1.87
C LEU A 77 3.58 -0.12 -0.82
N ALA A 78 2.65 -1.05 -0.63
CA ALA A 78 2.82 -2.16 0.31
C ALA A 78 4.01 -3.06 -0.08
N GLU A 79 4.16 -3.36 -1.37
CA GLU A 79 5.30 -4.14 -1.89
C GLU A 79 6.64 -3.42 -1.65
N LEU A 80 6.71 -2.12 -1.98
CA LEU A 80 7.91 -1.31 -1.76
C LEU A 80 8.31 -1.25 -0.28
N LEU A 81 7.34 -1.07 0.62
CA LEU A 81 7.59 -1.08 2.07
C LEU A 81 8.11 -2.44 2.54
N GLY A 82 7.60 -3.54 1.98
CA GLY A 82 8.13 -4.89 2.23
C GLY A 82 9.60 -5.03 1.82
N VAL A 83 9.95 -4.59 0.60
CA VAL A 83 11.33 -4.63 0.08
C VAL A 83 12.30 -3.82 0.96
N VAL A 84 11.87 -2.64 1.42
CA VAL A 84 12.68 -1.81 2.33
C VAL A 84 12.93 -2.53 3.65
N ALA A 85 11.91 -3.15 4.25
CA ALA A 85 12.06 -3.89 5.49
C ALA A 85 13.05 -5.06 5.34
N ASP A 86 12.93 -5.85 4.27
CA ASP A 86 13.81 -7.00 4.01
C ASP A 86 15.26 -6.56 3.78
N THR A 87 15.48 -5.50 2.99
CA THR A 87 16.82 -4.96 2.73
C THR A 87 17.49 -4.47 4.01
N HIS A 88 16.74 -3.82 4.91
CA HIS A 88 17.27 -3.37 6.19
C HIS A 88 17.69 -4.53 7.09
N VAL A 89 16.89 -5.60 7.16
CA VAL A 89 17.24 -6.81 7.95
C VAL A 89 18.51 -7.48 7.41
N GLU A 90 18.68 -7.54 6.09
CA GLU A 90 19.88 -8.13 5.49
C GLU A 90 21.14 -7.30 5.79
N VAL A 91 21.08 -5.97 5.63
CA VAL A 91 22.20 -5.07 5.96
C VAL A 91 22.56 -5.16 7.45
N ASP A 92 21.56 -5.22 8.34
CA ASP A 92 21.80 -5.34 9.78
C ASP A 92 22.47 -6.67 10.13
N THR A 93 21.99 -7.78 9.56
CA THR A 93 22.57 -9.12 9.76
C THR A 93 24.02 -9.18 9.27
N GLN A 94 24.31 -8.63 8.09
CA GLN A 94 25.66 -8.56 7.55
C GLN A 94 26.59 -7.71 8.43
N ARG A 95 26.10 -6.56 8.90
CA ARG A 95 26.87 -5.69 9.82
C ARG A 95 27.12 -6.37 11.16
N ALA A 96 26.12 -7.02 11.76
CA ALA A 96 26.27 -7.77 13.00
C ALA A 96 27.31 -8.90 12.85
N SER A 97 27.27 -9.64 11.74
CA SER A 97 28.27 -10.67 11.43
C SER A 97 29.68 -10.10 11.29
N ASN A 98 29.82 -8.98 10.58
CA ASN A 98 31.12 -8.33 10.36
C ASN A 98 31.68 -7.75 11.67
N THR A 99 30.85 -7.09 12.48
CA THR A 99 31.25 -6.57 13.79
C THR A 99 31.62 -7.69 14.75
N SER A 100 30.82 -8.77 14.82
CA SER A 100 31.14 -9.95 15.63
C SER A 100 32.44 -10.64 15.19
N SER A 101 32.85 -10.48 13.93
CA SER A 101 34.13 -10.97 13.42
C SER A 101 35.31 -10.06 13.75
N LEU A 102 35.07 -8.79 14.11
CA LEU A 102 36.09 -7.81 14.48
C LEU A 102 36.43 -7.86 15.99
N ASP A 103 35.57 -8.49 16.81
CA ASP A 103 35.83 -8.81 18.22
C ASP A 103 36.57 -10.15 18.39
N LEU A 104 37.73 -10.28 17.76
CA LEU A 104 38.69 -11.38 18.03
C LEU A 104 40.10 -10.76 18.15
N PRO A 105 40.73 -10.72 19.35
CA PRO A 105 40.71 -11.76 20.40
C PRO A 105 39.97 -11.44 21.70
#